data_AF-A0A327REM3-F1
#
_entry.id   AF-A0A327REM3-F1
#
_cell.length_a   1.000
_cell.length_b   1.000
_cell.length_c   1.000
_cell.angle_alpha   90.00
_cell.angle_beta   90.00
_cell.angle_gamma   90.00
#
_symmetry.space_group_name_H-M   'P 1'
#
loop_
_entity.id
_entity.type
_entity.pdbx_description
1 polymer ?
#
loop_
_entity_poly.entity_id
_entity_poly.type
_entity_poly.pdbx_seq_one_letter_code
_entity_poly.pdbx_strand_id
1 'polypeptide(L)'
;MKNLLFLILLLFTQLTVAQEIEIIEVEEEEVENPEVPFSVIEKAPVYEGCQDLNSIEEQKKCFVESVRKHVARKFNTDLANNLGLDNGQVRIFAIFKIDSLGNVFNIRTRAPHPKLEEETLRVLNLIPKMHAPGTQRGKPVIVSYGLPIVFTVVGNLAPEEQQSYPLTQDEIKDLKKKKKQRDKELKKALKEKEKEEKNKD
;
A
#
# COMPACT_ATOMS: atom_id res chain seq x y z
N MET A 1 32.89 -79.94 20.45
CA MET A 1 32.89 -78.49 20.21
C MET A 1 31.92 -78.02 19.10
N LYS A 2 31.56 -78.87 18.11
CA LYS A 2 30.60 -78.50 17.04
C LYS A 2 29.16 -78.23 17.54
N ASN A 3 28.71 -78.95 18.56
CA ASN A 3 27.33 -78.79 19.10
C ASN A 3 27.17 -77.52 19.96
N LEU A 4 28.26 -76.98 20.53
CA LEU A 4 28.23 -75.74 21.31
C LEU A 4 28.18 -74.51 20.38
N LEU A 5 28.82 -74.60 19.21
CA LEU A 5 28.78 -73.55 18.19
C LEU A 5 27.39 -73.43 17.52
N PHE A 6 26.67 -74.54 17.38
CA PHE A 6 25.32 -74.58 16.82
C PHE A 6 24.26 -73.97 17.75
N LEU A 7 24.43 -74.10 19.07
CA LEU A 7 23.54 -73.49 20.08
C LEU A 7 23.71 -71.97 20.16
N ILE A 8 24.93 -71.45 19.95
CA ILE A 8 25.19 -70.00 19.93
C ILE A 8 24.60 -69.35 18.67
N LEU A 9 24.58 -70.07 17.54
CA LEU A 9 23.97 -69.62 16.29
C LEU A 9 22.43 -69.60 16.34
N LEU A 10 21.80 -70.51 17.08
CA LEU A 10 20.34 -70.53 17.31
C LEU A 10 19.86 -69.44 18.29
N LEU A 11 20.72 -68.97 19.20
CA LEU A 11 20.41 -67.85 20.10
C LEU A 11 20.52 -66.50 19.39
N PHE A 12 21.47 -66.35 18.46
CA PHE A 12 21.65 -65.10 17.72
C PHE A 12 20.52 -64.79 16.73
N THR A 13 19.84 -65.82 16.19
CA THR A 13 18.71 -65.62 15.27
C THR A 13 17.41 -65.22 15.95
N GLN A 14 17.25 -65.48 17.25
CA GLN A 14 16.06 -65.01 17.99
C GLN A 14 16.18 -63.57 18.50
N LEU A 15 17.35 -62.95 18.38
CA LEU A 15 17.55 -61.55 18.78
C LEU A 15 17.21 -60.56 17.66
N THR A 16 16.91 -61.04 16.45
CA THR A 16 16.48 -60.18 15.33
C THR A 16 14.95 -60.18 15.21
N VAL A 17 14.40 -58.97 15.36
CA VAL A 17 13.02 -58.52 15.06
C VAL A 17 12.01 -58.62 16.21
N ALA A 18 12.12 -57.65 17.12
CA ALA A 18 10.97 -56.99 17.73
C ALA A 18 11.37 -55.54 18.07
N GLN A 19 11.67 -54.74 17.06
CA GLN A 19 11.63 -53.29 17.23
C GLN A 19 10.17 -52.90 17.04
N GLU A 20 9.45 -52.73 18.14
CA GLU A 20 8.13 -52.11 18.11
C GLU A 20 8.31 -50.71 17.53
N ILE A 21 7.73 -50.48 16.35
CA ILE A 21 7.57 -49.14 15.82
C ILE A 21 6.53 -48.49 16.72
N GLU A 22 7.01 -47.68 17.67
CA GLU A 22 6.16 -46.78 18.44
C GLU A 22 5.58 -45.77 17.46
N ILE A 23 4.35 -46.03 17.02
CA ILE A 23 3.61 -45.13 16.15
C ILE A 23 3.31 -43.92 17.01
N ILE A 24 4.13 -42.89 16.89
CA ILE A 24 3.86 -41.59 17.50
C ILE A 24 2.55 -41.11 16.85
N GLU A 25 1.44 -41.26 17.58
CA GLU A 25 0.19 -40.60 17.29
C GLU A 25 0.48 -39.11 17.41
N VAL A 26 0.81 -38.47 16.27
CA VAL A 26 0.89 -37.02 16.19
C VAL A 26 -0.56 -36.56 16.32
N GLU A 27 -0.93 -36.20 17.55
CA GLU A 27 -2.17 -35.50 17.84
C GLU A 27 -2.10 -34.20 17.02
N GLU A 28 -2.77 -34.17 15.86
CA GLU A 28 -2.90 -32.96 15.04
C GLU A 28 -3.66 -31.95 15.89
N GLU A 29 -2.94 -31.08 16.60
CA GLU A 29 -3.54 -29.91 17.22
C GLU A 29 -4.29 -29.16 16.12
N GLU A 30 -5.63 -29.16 16.21
CA GLU A 30 -6.50 -28.45 15.29
C GLU A 30 -6.26 -26.95 15.52
N VAL A 31 -5.27 -26.39 14.81
CA VAL A 31 -4.98 -24.95 14.87
C VAL A 31 -6.23 -24.22 14.39
N GLU A 32 -6.92 -23.59 15.34
CA GLU A 32 -8.15 -22.84 15.07
C GLU A 32 -7.84 -21.70 14.09
N ASN A 33 -8.20 -21.91 12.81
CA ASN A 33 -7.90 -21.05 11.65
C ASN A 33 -6.40 -20.95 11.30
N PRO A 34 -5.86 -21.85 10.45
CA PRO A 34 -4.47 -21.74 10.01
C PRO A 34 -4.22 -20.44 9.24
N GLU A 35 -3.01 -19.88 9.37
CA GLU A 35 -2.59 -18.71 8.61
C GLU A 35 -1.98 -19.11 7.27
N VAL A 36 -2.57 -18.60 6.19
CA VAL A 36 -2.16 -18.89 4.81
C VAL A 36 -1.72 -17.60 4.12
N PRO A 37 -0.52 -17.54 3.53
CA PRO A 37 -0.11 -16.39 2.72
C PRO A 37 -0.99 -16.24 1.47
N PHE A 38 -1.33 -14.99 1.13
CA PHE A 38 -2.14 -14.67 -0.05
C PHE A 38 -1.56 -15.22 -1.37
N SER A 39 -0.24 -15.36 -1.47
CA SER A 39 0.43 -15.88 -2.65
C SER A 39 0.08 -17.34 -2.97
N VAL A 40 -0.27 -18.14 -1.95
CA VAL A 40 -0.48 -19.59 -2.09
C VAL A 40 -1.90 -20.03 -1.77
N ILE A 41 -2.77 -19.14 -1.26
CA ILE A 41 -4.14 -19.49 -0.90
C ILE A 41 -4.95 -19.96 -2.11
N GLU A 42 -5.84 -20.94 -1.90
CA GLU A 42 -6.77 -21.41 -2.93
C GLU A 42 -7.74 -20.32 -3.36
N LYS A 43 -8.59 -19.81 -2.45
CA LYS A 43 -9.52 -18.70 -2.73
C LYS A 43 -9.19 -17.51 -1.85
N ALA A 44 -8.95 -16.35 -2.47
CA ALA A 44 -8.71 -15.10 -1.77
C ALA A 44 -9.97 -14.57 -1.08
N PRO A 45 -9.82 -13.71 -0.06
CA PRO A 45 -10.94 -12.95 0.47
C PRO A 45 -11.62 -12.11 -0.61
N VAL A 46 -12.95 -12.10 -0.60
CA VAL A 46 -13.76 -11.36 -1.57
C VAL A 46 -13.97 -9.95 -1.07
N TYR A 47 -13.38 -8.96 -1.74
CA TYR A 47 -13.61 -7.55 -1.46
C TYR A 47 -15.02 -7.13 -1.92
N GLU A 48 -15.58 -6.09 -1.30
CA GLU A 48 -16.86 -5.51 -1.76
C GLU A 48 -16.78 -5.07 -3.23
N GLY A 49 -17.70 -5.56 -4.07
CA GLY A 49 -17.74 -5.31 -5.51
C GLY A 49 -17.06 -6.38 -6.37
N CYS A 50 -16.52 -7.45 -5.77
CA CYS A 50 -15.91 -8.58 -6.47
C CYS A 50 -16.76 -9.87 -6.47
N GLN A 51 -18.03 -9.80 -6.04
CA GLN A 51 -18.88 -10.97 -5.77
C GLN A 51 -19.22 -11.80 -7.02
N ASP A 52 -19.43 -11.12 -8.15
CA ASP A 52 -19.95 -11.75 -9.37
C ASP A 52 -18.84 -12.36 -10.25
N LEU A 53 -17.59 -12.39 -9.75
CA LEU A 53 -16.45 -12.94 -10.47
C LEU A 53 -16.39 -14.47 -10.31
N ASN A 54 -16.28 -15.17 -11.44
CA ASN A 54 -16.40 -16.63 -11.48
C ASN A 54 -15.04 -17.34 -11.39
N SER A 55 -13.94 -16.65 -11.67
CA SER A 55 -12.60 -17.23 -11.59
C SER A 55 -11.88 -16.84 -10.28
N ILE A 56 -11.17 -17.80 -9.70
CA ILE A 56 -10.27 -17.59 -8.56
C ILE A 56 -9.22 -16.52 -8.87
N GLU A 57 -8.69 -16.51 -10.09
CA GLU A 57 -7.66 -15.57 -10.53
C GLU A 57 -8.23 -14.15 -10.64
N GLU A 58 -9.44 -14.00 -11.16
CA GLU A 58 -10.14 -12.72 -11.23
C GLU A 58 -10.47 -12.18 -9.85
N GLN A 59 -10.92 -13.04 -8.93
CA GLN A 59 -11.17 -12.65 -7.53
C GLN A 59 -9.88 -12.18 -6.84
N LYS A 60 -8.78 -12.92 -7.00
CA LYS A 60 -7.45 -12.52 -6.48
C LYS A 60 -7.03 -11.16 -7.03
N LYS A 61 -7.16 -10.97 -8.35
CA LYS A 61 -6.83 -9.70 -9.01
C LYS A 61 -7.72 -8.57 -8.50
N CYS A 62 -9.03 -8.80 -8.39
CA CYS A 62 -9.99 -7.82 -7.92
C CYS A 62 -9.73 -7.39 -6.47
N PHE A 63 -9.36 -8.33 -5.59
CA PHE A 63 -8.92 -8.02 -4.23
C PHE A 63 -7.69 -7.09 -4.25
N VAL A 64 -6.65 -7.45 -5.00
CA VAL A 64 -5.41 -6.66 -5.09
C VAL A 64 -5.68 -5.25 -5.61
N GLU A 65 -6.49 -5.12 -6.66
CA GLU A 65 -6.86 -3.83 -7.26
C GLU A 65 -7.72 -2.99 -6.30
N SER A 66 -8.68 -3.61 -5.63
CA SER A 66 -9.56 -2.95 -4.66
C SER A 66 -8.78 -2.39 -3.46
N VAL A 67 -7.88 -3.18 -2.88
CA VAL A 67 -7.00 -2.72 -1.80
C VAL A 67 -6.11 -1.57 -2.26
N ARG A 68 -5.46 -1.69 -3.43
CA ARG A 68 -4.62 -0.61 -3.99
C ARG A 68 -5.42 0.67 -4.21
N LYS A 69 -6.63 0.55 -4.76
CA LYS A 69 -7.54 1.68 -5.02
C LYS A 69 -8.03 2.31 -3.73
N HIS A 70 -8.32 1.51 -2.71
CA HIS A 70 -8.67 2.00 -1.37
C HIS A 70 -7.53 2.83 -0.79
N VAL A 71 -6.31 2.29 -0.79
CA VAL A 71 -5.14 3.01 -0.30
C VAL A 71 -4.90 4.30 -1.09
N ALA A 72 -4.88 4.23 -2.42
CA ALA A 72 -4.68 5.41 -3.26
C ALA A 72 -5.71 6.53 -3.02
N ARG A 73 -6.95 6.17 -2.67
CA ARG A 73 -8.03 7.14 -2.38
C ARG A 73 -7.99 7.71 -0.98
N LYS A 74 -7.48 6.96 0.00
CA LYS A 74 -7.58 7.30 1.42
C LYS A 74 -6.26 7.80 2.01
N PHE A 75 -5.14 7.51 1.37
CA PHE A 75 -3.80 7.88 1.83
C PHE A 75 -3.50 9.34 1.54
N ASN A 76 -3.10 10.08 2.58
CA ASN A 76 -2.71 11.47 2.50
C ASN A 76 -1.23 11.58 2.07
N THR A 77 -1.00 11.72 0.77
CA THR A 77 0.34 11.90 0.20
C THR A 77 0.97 13.24 0.57
N ASP A 78 0.17 14.26 0.92
CA ASP A 78 0.67 15.59 1.28
C ASP A 78 1.43 15.59 2.61
N LEU A 79 1.28 14.54 3.41
CA LEU A 79 2.12 14.31 4.57
C LEU A 79 3.59 14.35 4.15
N ALA A 80 3.97 13.62 3.10
CA ALA A 80 5.36 13.48 2.69
C ALA A 80 6.05 14.82 2.37
N ASN A 81 5.32 15.79 1.82
CA ASN A 81 5.82 17.13 1.51
C ASN A 81 6.21 17.93 2.77
N ASN A 82 5.61 17.62 3.92
CA ASN A 82 5.83 18.31 5.19
C ASN A 82 6.78 17.57 6.14
N LEU A 83 7.31 16.41 5.72
CA LEU A 83 8.16 15.55 6.53
C LEU A 83 9.65 15.68 6.23
N GLY A 84 10.03 16.59 5.32
CA GLY A 84 11.43 16.77 4.92
C GLY A 84 12.02 15.51 4.28
N LEU A 85 11.21 14.74 3.57
CA LEU A 85 11.68 13.56 2.84
C LEU A 85 12.43 14.00 1.58
N ASP A 86 13.50 13.27 1.26
CA ASP A 86 14.26 13.50 0.04
C ASP A 86 13.39 13.33 -1.22
N ASN A 87 13.75 14.07 -2.27
CA ASN A 87 13.16 13.92 -3.58
C ASN A 87 13.33 12.48 -4.08
N GLY A 88 12.25 11.89 -4.60
CA GLY A 88 12.29 10.59 -5.26
C GLY A 88 11.21 9.62 -4.80
N GLN A 89 11.46 8.34 -5.05
CA GLN A 89 10.51 7.28 -4.69
C GLN A 89 10.59 6.97 -3.20
N VAL A 90 9.46 7.17 -2.51
CA VAL A 90 9.24 6.69 -1.15
C VAL A 90 8.55 5.34 -1.22
N ARG A 91 9.07 4.36 -0.48
CA ARG A 91 8.50 3.01 -0.37
C ARG A 91 8.09 2.75 1.07
N ILE A 92 6.84 2.32 1.23
CA ILE A 92 6.29 1.86 2.49
C ILE A 92 5.93 0.39 2.32
N PHE A 93 6.28 -0.42 3.32
CA PHE A 93 5.89 -1.82 3.38
C PHE A 93 4.87 -2.01 4.48
N ALA A 94 3.70 -2.55 4.13
CA ALA A 94 2.71 -2.96 5.10
C ALA A 94 2.44 -4.46 4.98
N ILE A 95 2.20 -5.10 6.11
CA ILE A 95 1.68 -6.46 6.19
C ILE A 95 0.46 -6.42 7.10
N PHE A 96 -0.63 -7.03 6.67
CA PHE A 96 -1.84 -7.17 7.48
C PHE A 96 -2.47 -8.53 7.26
N LYS A 97 -3.34 -8.93 8.18
CA LYS A 97 -4.06 -10.19 8.13
C LYS A 97 -5.55 -9.94 7.95
N ILE A 98 -6.23 -10.88 7.31
CA ILE A 98 -7.69 -10.95 7.22
C ILE A 98 -8.11 -12.20 7.97
N ASP A 99 -8.97 -12.08 8.98
CA ASP A 99 -9.44 -13.21 9.77
C ASP A 99 -10.48 -14.05 9.01
N SER A 100 -10.87 -15.18 9.60
CA SER A 100 -11.91 -16.07 9.04
C SER A 100 -13.31 -15.44 9.01
N LEU A 101 -13.49 -14.26 9.64
CA LEU A 101 -14.71 -13.47 9.58
C LEU A 101 -14.64 -12.37 8.51
N GLY A 102 -13.48 -12.13 7.90
CA GLY A 102 -13.26 -11.10 6.89
C GLY A 102 -12.80 -9.74 7.44
N ASN A 103 -12.40 -9.63 8.70
CA ASN A 103 -11.90 -8.37 9.27
C ASN A 103 -10.38 -8.24 9.10
N VAL A 104 -9.91 -7.01 8.85
CA VAL A 104 -8.48 -6.70 8.83
C VAL A 104 -7.95 -6.56 10.26
N PHE A 105 -6.82 -7.20 10.56
CA PHE A 105 -6.16 -7.13 11.87
C PHE A 105 -4.64 -7.32 11.75
N ASN A 106 -3.93 -7.14 12.88
CA ASN A 106 -2.48 -7.35 13.01
C ASN A 106 -1.67 -6.62 11.92
N ILE A 107 -1.98 -5.34 11.73
CA ILE A 107 -1.32 -4.47 10.77
C ILE A 107 0.07 -4.12 11.29
N ARG A 108 1.08 -4.30 10.44
CA ARG A 108 2.47 -3.91 10.67
C ARG A 108 2.96 -3.08 9.50
N THR A 109 3.55 -1.94 9.79
CA THR A 109 4.00 -0.96 8.80
C THR A 109 5.47 -0.65 9.00
N ARG A 110 6.18 -0.41 7.90
CA ARG A 110 7.55 0.08 7.88
C ARG A 110 7.69 1.16 6.82
N ALA A 111 8.03 2.37 7.24
CA ALA A 111 8.23 3.52 6.36
C ALA A 111 9.48 4.32 6.74
N PRO A 112 9.97 5.22 5.86
CA PRO A 112 11.08 6.12 6.19
C PRO A 112 10.77 7.14 7.30
N HIS A 113 9.50 7.36 7.64
CA HIS A 113 9.10 8.30 8.67
C HIS A 113 7.88 7.80 9.46
N PRO A 114 7.84 7.92 10.80
CA PRO A 114 6.75 7.41 11.65
C PRO A 114 5.34 7.90 11.25
N LYS A 115 5.18 9.19 10.91
CA LYS A 115 3.90 9.73 10.41
C LYS A 115 3.36 9.01 9.15
N LEU A 116 4.23 8.45 8.30
CA LEU A 116 3.79 7.64 7.17
C LEU A 116 3.32 6.26 7.63
N GLU A 117 3.93 5.69 8.67
CA GLU A 117 3.49 4.43 9.28
C GLU A 117 2.11 4.60 9.93
N GLU A 118 1.92 5.67 10.69
CA GLU A 118 0.64 6.04 11.31
C GLU A 118 -0.46 6.22 10.26
N GLU A 119 -0.15 6.91 9.16
CA GLU A 119 -1.09 7.12 8.06
C GLU A 119 -1.43 5.81 7.35
N THR A 120 -0.44 4.96 7.07
CA THR A 120 -0.70 3.64 6.49
C THR A 120 -1.57 2.79 7.42
N LEU A 121 -1.29 2.79 8.72
CA LEU A 121 -2.09 2.10 9.72
C LEU A 121 -3.55 2.60 9.72
N ARG A 122 -3.76 3.92 9.70
CA ARG A 122 -5.09 4.53 9.62
C ARG A 122 -5.84 4.06 8.37
N VAL A 123 -5.20 4.12 7.22
CA VAL A 123 -5.81 3.77 5.92
C VAL A 123 -6.19 2.29 5.86
N LEU A 124 -5.33 1.40 6.35
CA LEU A 124 -5.60 -0.04 6.38
C LEU A 124 -6.72 -0.41 7.35
N ASN A 125 -6.85 0.28 8.48
CA ASN A 125 -8.00 0.11 9.39
C ASN A 125 -9.32 0.60 8.79
N LEU A 126 -9.30 1.40 7.72
CA LEU A 126 -10.50 1.84 7.01
C LEU A 126 -10.94 0.86 5.92
N ILE A 127 -10.19 -0.22 5.67
CA ILE A 127 -10.61 -1.24 4.73
C ILE A 127 -11.92 -1.85 5.24
N PRO A 128 -13.00 -1.87 4.44
CA PRO A 128 -14.25 -2.50 4.84
C PRO A 128 -14.04 -3.99 5.08
N LYS A 129 -14.92 -4.56 5.90
CA LYS A 129 -14.98 -6.01 6.09
C LYS A 129 -15.12 -6.71 4.72
N MET A 130 -14.40 -7.80 4.52
CA MET A 130 -14.53 -8.60 3.31
C MET A 130 -15.95 -9.14 3.18
N HIS A 131 -16.46 -9.17 1.96
CA HIS A 131 -17.76 -9.78 1.65
C HIS A 131 -17.75 -11.28 1.98
N ALA A 132 -16.64 -11.96 1.70
CA ALA A 132 -16.41 -13.35 2.11
C ALA A 132 -14.94 -13.55 2.52
N PRO A 133 -14.66 -14.41 3.52
CA PRO A 133 -13.29 -14.71 3.94
C PRO A 133 -12.55 -15.52 2.88
N GLY A 134 -11.22 -15.58 3.00
CA GLY A 134 -10.41 -16.50 2.21
C GLY A 134 -10.63 -17.93 2.67
N THR A 135 -10.55 -18.88 1.75
CA THR A 135 -10.75 -20.31 2.06
C THR A 135 -9.61 -21.17 1.53
N GLN A 136 -9.23 -22.16 2.33
CA GLN A 136 -8.28 -23.21 1.97
C GLN A 136 -8.94 -24.56 2.26
N ARG A 137 -8.95 -25.48 1.29
CA ARG A 137 -9.58 -26.81 1.42
C ARG A 137 -11.04 -26.72 1.89
N GLY A 138 -11.77 -25.71 1.42
CA GLY A 138 -13.17 -25.46 1.77
C GLY A 138 -13.42 -24.88 3.17
N LYS A 139 -12.39 -24.64 3.99
CA LYS A 139 -12.51 -24.00 5.30
C LYS A 139 -12.05 -22.54 5.26
N PRO A 140 -12.72 -21.61 5.97
CA PRO A 140 -12.20 -20.26 6.18
C PRO A 140 -10.86 -20.27 6.90
N VAL A 141 -9.94 -19.39 6.52
CA VAL A 141 -8.58 -19.32 7.08
C VAL A 141 -8.15 -17.88 7.29
N ILE A 142 -7.12 -17.67 8.12
CA ILE A 142 -6.48 -16.36 8.24
C ILE A 142 -5.62 -16.13 7.00
N VAL A 143 -5.75 -14.99 6.36
CA VAL A 143 -4.98 -14.64 5.15
C VAL A 143 -3.98 -13.54 5.46
N SER A 144 -2.69 -13.79 5.23
CA SER A 144 -1.63 -12.79 5.38
C SER A 144 -1.33 -12.11 4.04
N TYR A 145 -1.39 -10.79 4.00
CA TYR A 145 -1.16 -10.00 2.78
C TYR A 145 -0.11 -8.91 2.98
N GLY A 146 0.87 -8.88 2.07
CA GLY A 146 1.88 -7.83 1.98
C GLY A 146 1.50 -6.79 0.93
N LEU A 147 1.46 -5.52 1.32
CA LEU A 147 1.15 -4.39 0.46
C LEU A 147 2.36 -3.44 0.35
N PRO A 148 3.07 -3.44 -0.79
CA PRO A 148 3.99 -2.36 -1.10
C PRO A 148 3.20 -1.12 -1.53
N ILE A 149 3.48 0.01 -0.89
CA ILE A 149 2.97 1.32 -1.27
C ILE A 149 4.16 2.14 -1.76
N VAL A 150 4.08 2.62 -3.00
CA VAL A 150 5.14 3.41 -3.62
C VAL A 150 4.53 4.67 -4.18
N PHE A 151 5.10 5.81 -3.82
CA PHE A 151 4.75 7.10 -4.40
C PHE A 151 6.02 7.95 -4.54
N THR A 152 5.94 8.94 -5.42
CA THR A 152 7.04 9.86 -5.64
C THR A 152 6.80 11.12 -4.84
N VAL A 153 7.76 11.47 -4.00
CA VAL A 153 7.86 12.80 -3.42
C VAL A 153 8.63 13.65 -4.41
N VAL A 154 7.92 14.55 -5.08
CA VAL A 154 8.57 15.70 -5.67
C VAL A 154 8.75 16.62 -4.49
N GLY A 155 9.87 16.50 -3.78
CA GLY A 155 10.13 17.48 -2.76
C GLY A 155 10.19 18.79 -3.50
N ASN A 156 9.38 19.71 -3.02
CA ASN A 156 9.55 21.08 -3.37
C ASN A 156 11.03 21.34 -3.04
N LEU A 157 11.85 21.59 -4.07
CA LEU A 157 12.78 22.70 -3.95
C LEU A 157 11.99 23.75 -3.20
N ALA A 158 12.41 24.07 -1.96
CA ALA A 158 11.68 24.92 -1.02
C ALA A 158 10.82 25.90 -1.81
N PRO A 159 9.47 25.84 -1.67
CA PRO A 159 8.52 26.28 -2.68
C PRO A 159 9.09 27.49 -3.41
N GLU A 160 9.41 27.34 -4.70
CA GLU A 160 9.69 28.49 -5.54
C GLU A 160 8.56 29.48 -5.27
N GLU A 161 8.99 30.66 -4.81
CA GLU A 161 8.19 31.68 -4.14
C GLU A 161 6.82 31.88 -4.81
N GLN A 162 5.77 31.37 -4.17
CA GLN A 162 4.44 31.97 -4.32
C GLN A 162 4.00 32.55 -2.99
N GLN A 163 4.67 33.68 -2.72
CA GLN A 163 4.13 34.93 -2.18
C GLN A 163 4.29 35.19 -0.67
N SER A 164 5.48 35.71 -0.32
CA SER A 164 5.59 37.09 0.23
C SER A 164 7.04 37.60 0.23
N TYR A 165 7.73 37.57 -0.92
CA TYR A 165 8.95 38.37 -1.07
C TYR A 165 8.57 39.81 -1.44
N PRO A 166 9.07 40.84 -0.74
CA PRO A 166 8.91 42.22 -1.17
C PRO A 166 9.57 42.39 -2.54
N LEU A 167 8.84 42.92 -3.53
CA LEU A 167 9.40 43.30 -4.83
C LEU A 167 10.70 44.08 -4.63
N THR A 168 11.74 43.72 -5.37
CA THR A 168 12.99 44.47 -5.34
C THR A 168 12.77 45.90 -5.86
N GLN A 169 13.60 46.84 -5.45
CA GLN A 169 13.44 48.26 -5.85
C GLN A 169 13.48 48.44 -7.37
N ASP A 170 14.23 47.60 -8.08
CA ASP A 170 14.34 47.62 -9.53
C ASP A 170 13.07 47.10 -10.21
N GLU A 171 12.46 46.04 -9.69
CA GLU A 171 11.17 45.55 -10.17
C GLU A 171 10.04 46.56 -9.91
N ILE A 172 10.03 47.19 -8.73
CA ILE A 172 9.07 48.27 -8.41
C ILE A 172 9.26 49.44 -9.40
N LYS A 173 10.50 49.79 -9.73
CA LYS A 173 10.83 50.87 -10.66
C LYS A 173 10.38 50.54 -12.07
N ASP A 174 10.58 49.31 -12.52
CA ASP A 174 10.17 48.84 -13.85
C ASP A 174 8.65 48.74 -13.98
N LEU A 175 7.95 48.27 -12.95
CA LEU A 175 6.49 48.26 -12.92
C LEU A 175 5.91 49.68 -12.92
N LYS A 176 6.51 50.60 -12.15
CA LYS A 176 6.13 52.03 -12.17
C LYS A 176 6.37 52.65 -13.55
N LYS A 177 7.47 52.30 -14.22
CA LYS A 177 7.80 52.76 -15.58
C LYS A 177 6.79 52.22 -16.61
N LYS A 178 6.47 50.93 -16.56
CA LYS A 178 5.48 50.28 -17.44
C LYS A 178 4.09 50.88 -17.24
N LYS A 179 3.67 51.09 -15.98
CA LYS A 179 2.38 51.73 -15.66
C LYS A 179 2.32 53.16 -16.22
N LYS A 180 3.37 53.96 -16.02
CA LYS A 180 3.44 55.34 -16.56
C LYS A 180 3.36 55.37 -18.09
N GLN A 181 3.97 54.42 -18.78
CA GLN A 181 3.90 54.31 -20.23
C GLN A 181 2.49 53.98 -20.71
N ARG A 182 1.85 52.98 -20.08
CA ARG A 182 0.48 52.59 -20.40
C ARG A 182 -0.52 53.73 -20.17
N ASP A 183 -0.37 54.49 -19.08
CA ASP A 183 -1.23 55.64 -18.80
C ASP A 183 -1.03 56.76 -19.82
N LYS A 184 0.19 56.93 -20.36
CA LYS A 184 0.48 57.88 -21.44
C LYS A 184 -0.17 57.45 -22.75
N GLU A 185 -0.10 56.18 -23.08
CA GLU A 185 -0.72 55.60 -24.28
C GLU A 185 -2.25 55.69 -24.21
N LEU A 186 -2.84 55.36 -23.07
CA LEU A 186 -4.29 55.45 -22.86
C LEU A 186 -4.79 56.89 -23.00
N LYS A 187 -4.07 57.87 -22.43
CA LYS A 187 -4.41 59.29 -22.59
C LYS A 187 -4.29 59.78 -24.03
N LYS A 188 -3.33 59.25 -24.79
CA LYS A 188 -3.18 59.59 -26.21
C LYS A 188 -4.36 59.03 -27.02
N ALA A 189 -4.69 57.76 -26.81
CA ALA A 189 -5.82 57.10 -27.47
C ALA A 189 -7.17 57.78 -27.18
N LEU A 190 -7.39 58.22 -25.93
CA LEU A 190 -8.60 58.96 -25.55
C LEU A 190 -8.72 60.31 -26.29
N LYS A 191 -7.61 61.06 -26.41
CA LYS A 191 -7.59 62.33 -27.14
C LYS A 191 -7.79 62.16 -28.65
N GLU A 192 -7.33 61.05 -29.22
CA GLU A 192 -7.56 60.73 -30.63
C GLU A 192 -9.04 60.40 -30.86
N LYS A 193 -9.66 59.59 -29.98
CA LYS A 193 -11.09 59.31 -30.02
C LYS A 193 -11.97 60.56 -29.89
N GLU A 194 -11.66 61.46 -28.96
CA GLU A 194 -12.41 62.73 -28.80
C GLU A 194 -12.32 63.64 -30.03
N LYS A 195 -11.21 63.58 -30.80
CA LYS A 195 -11.06 64.33 -32.05
C LYS A 195 -11.83 63.71 -33.20
N GLU A 196 -11.88 62.38 -33.26
CA GLU A 196 -12.68 61.65 -34.23
C GLU A 196 -14.18 61.87 -34.01
N GLU A 197 -14.62 61.97 -32.76
CA GLU A 197 -16.01 62.29 -32.41
C GLU A 197 -16.39 63.73 -32.81
N LYS A 198 -15.50 64.71 -32.58
CA LYS A 198 -15.74 66.13 -32.94
C LYS A 198 -15.69 66.45 -34.44
N ASN A 199 -15.12 65.57 -35.26
CA ASN A 199 -15.06 65.73 -36.72
C ASN A 199 -16.21 65.01 -37.47
N LYS A 200 -17.15 64.41 -36.72
CA LYS A 200 -18.35 63.76 -37.26
C LYS A 200 -19.63 64.60 -37.14
N ASP A 201 -19.54 65.76 -36.47
CA ASP A 201 -20.55 66.83 -36.44
C ASP A 201 -20.13 67.97 -37.39
#